data_AF-A0A846AD50-F1
#
_entry.id   AF-A0A846AD50-F1
#
_cell.length_a   1.000
_cell.length_b   1.000
_cell.length_c   1.000
_cell.angle_alpha   90.00
_cell.angle_beta   90.00
_cell.angle_gamma   90.00
#
_symmetry.space_group_name_H-M   'P 1'
#
loop_
_entity.id
_entity.type
_entity.pdbx_description
1 polymer ?
#
loop_
_entity_poly.entity_id
_entity_poly.type
_entity_poly.pdbx_seq_one_letter_code
_entity_poly.pdbx_strand_id
1 'polypeptide(L)'
;MLKTLTDILTDYKFFLGLFLSVPFAVLANLLTPKIEKFLSSRNYQLKQERIRKIKQEYQQVKQYYENRIILVEYLLINILKTIAIGFLMILFVTWLDSTFSVSIANILANSLSKILVILGSLVIVNWTTNALDIYAKVKNYNDYQKEVSDIVQE
;
A
#
# COMPACT_ATOMS: atom_id res chain seq x y z
N MET A 1 61.58 17.81 8.81
CA MET A 1 61.06 17.78 7.43
C MET A 1 59.69 17.10 7.31
N LEU A 2 59.43 15.96 7.97
CA LEU A 2 58.10 15.32 7.92
C LEU A 2 56.97 16.16 8.55
N LYS A 3 57.25 16.86 9.66
CA LYS A 3 56.26 17.68 10.38
C LYS A 3 55.74 18.88 9.55
N THR A 4 56.60 19.46 8.73
CA THR A 4 56.26 20.60 7.86
C THR A 4 55.37 20.18 6.69
N LEU A 5 55.52 18.96 6.17
CA LEU A 5 54.67 18.43 5.09
C LEU A 5 53.26 18.06 5.59
N THR A 6 53.14 17.56 6.82
CA THR A 6 51.84 17.27 7.43
C THR A 6 51.04 18.53 7.73
N ASP A 7 51.68 19.61 8.20
CA ASP A 7 50.99 20.88 8.47
C ASP A 7 50.45 21.50 7.17
N ILE A 8 51.24 21.51 6.10
CA ILE A 8 50.81 21.98 4.76
C ILE A 8 49.64 21.14 4.20
N LEU A 9 49.68 19.82 4.37
CA LEU A 9 48.60 18.93 3.92
C LEU A 9 47.32 19.11 4.75
N THR A 10 47.45 19.46 6.04
CA THR A 10 46.31 19.69 6.93
C THR A 10 45.65 21.03 6.62
N ASP A 11 46.46 22.08 6.40
CA ASP A 11 45.98 23.40 5.96
C ASP A 11 45.31 23.34 4.58
N TYR A 12 45.87 22.57 3.64
CA TYR A 12 45.25 22.39 2.32
C TYR A 12 43.88 21.72 2.42
N LYS A 13 43.72 20.66 3.22
CA LYS A 13 42.43 20.00 3.47
C LYS A 13 41.42 20.93 4.15
N PHE A 14 41.87 21.75 5.09
CA PHE A 14 41.04 22.75 5.76
C PHE A 14 40.54 23.81 4.78
N PHE A 15 41.44 24.39 3.98
CA PHE A 15 41.06 25.36 2.95
C PHE A 15 40.19 24.75 1.86
N LEU A 16 40.44 23.50 1.44
CA LEU A 16 39.57 22.81 0.48
C LEU A 16 38.17 22.59 1.05
N GLY A 17 38.07 22.13 2.30
CA GLY A 17 36.80 21.94 2.99
C GLY A 17 36.03 23.25 3.13
N LEU A 18 36.71 24.34 3.48
CA LEU A 18 36.12 25.67 3.59
C LEU A 18 35.68 26.20 2.22
N PHE A 19 36.50 26.03 1.19
CA PHE A 19 36.19 26.46 -0.19
C PHE A 19 35.08 25.63 -0.85
N LEU A 20 34.92 24.36 -0.48
CA LEU A 20 33.80 23.52 -0.92
C LEU A 20 32.53 23.76 -0.11
N SER A 21 32.64 24.14 1.17
CA SER A 21 31.46 24.39 2.01
C SER A 21 30.59 25.54 1.49
N VAL A 22 31.21 26.60 0.96
CA VAL A 22 30.51 27.77 0.41
C VAL A 22 29.65 27.41 -0.82
N PRO A 23 30.17 26.78 -1.90
CA PRO A 23 29.36 26.38 -3.03
C PRO A 23 28.35 25.29 -2.67
N PHE A 24 28.66 24.37 -1.74
CA PHE A 24 27.68 23.39 -1.25
C PHE A 24 26.53 24.05 -0.48
N ALA A 25 26.79 25.07 0.34
CA ALA A 25 25.76 25.83 1.04
C ALA A 25 24.87 26.62 0.06
N VAL A 26 25.47 27.22 -0.98
CA VAL A 26 24.74 27.90 -2.05
C VAL A 26 23.91 26.91 -2.88
N LEU A 27 24.47 25.74 -3.22
CA LEU A 27 23.78 24.64 -3.90
C LEU A 27 22.62 24.10 -3.05
N ALA A 28 22.82 23.90 -1.76
CA ALA A 28 21.77 23.47 -0.84
C ALA A 28 20.62 24.48 -0.83
N ASN A 29 20.89 25.77 -0.65
CA ASN A 29 19.87 26.81 -0.69
C ASN A 29 19.13 26.90 -2.05
N LEU A 30 19.80 26.60 -3.16
CA LEU A 30 19.17 26.56 -4.49
C LEU A 30 18.36 25.28 -4.74
N LEU A 31 18.74 24.15 -4.13
CA LEU A 31 18.10 22.85 -4.32
C LEU A 31 16.94 22.62 -3.35
N THR A 32 17.01 23.13 -2.12
CA THR A 32 15.94 23.04 -1.11
C THR A 32 14.56 23.39 -1.68
N PRO A 33 14.35 24.56 -2.35
CA PRO A 33 13.02 24.88 -2.88
C PRO A 33 12.57 23.93 -4.00
N LYS A 34 13.50 23.35 -4.77
CA LYS A 34 13.18 22.38 -5.82
C LYS A 34 12.77 21.03 -5.23
N ILE A 35 13.48 20.57 -4.21
CA ILE A 35 13.19 19.31 -3.51
C ILE A 35 11.87 19.44 -2.74
N GLU A 36 11.65 20.55 -2.04
CA GLU A 36 10.38 20.85 -1.37
C GLU A 36 9.21 20.90 -2.36
N LYS A 37 9.39 21.54 -3.52
CA LYS A 37 8.37 21.57 -4.58
C LYS A 37 8.11 20.19 -5.19
N PHE A 38 9.13 19.36 -5.31
CA PHE A 38 9.00 17.98 -5.81
C PHE A 38 8.27 17.09 -4.80
N LEU A 39 8.65 17.13 -3.52
CA LEU A 39 7.99 16.36 -2.46
C LEU A 39 6.56 16.83 -2.23
N SER A 40 6.31 18.14 -2.21
CA SER A 40 4.96 18.70 -2.08
C SER A 40 4.08 18.36 -3.27
N SER A 41 4.60 18.34 -4.51
CA SER A 41 3.81 17.92 -5.67
C SER A 41 3.42 16.44 -5.63
N ARG A 42 4.32 15.55 -5.20
CA ARG A 42 4.00 14.13 -5.00
C ARG A 42 2.99 13.91 -3.88
N ASN A 43 3.16 14.59 -2.75
CA ASN A 43 2.21 14.52 -1.64
C ASN A 43 0.83 15.08 -2.03
N TYR A 44 0.81 16.13 -2.84
CA TYR A 44 -0.42 16.71 -3.37
C TYR A 44 -1.14 15.72 -4.30
N GLN A 45 -0.43 15.04 -5.19
CA GLN A 45 -1.00 13.97 -6.02
C GLN A 45 -1.58 12.83 -5.18
N LEU A 46 -0.84 12.36 -4.17
CA LEU A 46 -1.33 11.31 -3.26
C LEU A 46 -2.56 11.78 -2.46
N LYS A 47 -2.59 13.03 -1.98
CA LYS A 47 -3.77 13.61 -1.30
C LYS A 47 -4.96 13.66 -2.26
N GLN A 48 -4.76 14.11 -3.49
CA GLN A 48 -5.82 14.15 -4.51
C GLN A 48 -6.36 12.75 -4.85
N GLU A 49 -5.49 11.76 -5.03
CA GLU A 49 -5.90 10.38 -5.28
C GLU A 49 -6.70 9.80 -4.10
N ARG A 50 -6.28 10.09 -2.86
CA ARG A 50 -7.00 9.67 -1.66
C ARG A 50 -8.39 10.28 -1.61
N ILE A 51 -8.51 11.60 -1.84
CA ILE A 51 -9.80 12.29 -1.89
C ILE A 51 -10.67 11.71 -3.01
N ARG A 52 -10.10 11.41 -4.18
CA ARG A 52 -10.83 10.79 -5.28
C ARG A 52 -11.37 9.42 -4.91
N LYS A 53 -10.58 8.57 -4.26
CA LYS A 53 -11.00 7.24 -3.77
C LYS A 53 -12.12 7.36 -2.74
N ILE A 54 -11.99 8.26 -1.76
CA ILE A 54 -13.02 8.52 -0.75
C ILE A 54 -14.32 9.00 -1.39
N LYS A 55 -14.25 9.91 -2.38
CA LYS A 55 -15.44 10.36 -3.12
C LYS A 55 -16.11 9.22 -3.90
N GLN A 56 -15.33 8.36 -4.56
CA GLN A 56 -15.86 7.20 -5.28
C GLN A 56 -16.51 6.20 -4.33
N GLU A 57 -15.86 5.92 -3.20
CA GLU A 57 -16.40 5.04 -2.16
C GLU A 57 -17.68 5.61 -1.56
N TYR A 58 -17.72 6.91 -1.25
CA TYR A 58 -18.92 7.60 -0.79
C TYR A 58 -20.06 7.50 -1.80
N GLN A 59 -19.79 7.68 -3.10
CA GLN A 59 -20.79 7.49 -4.15
C GLN A 59 -21.33 6.05 -4.19
N GLN A 60 -20.46 5.04 -4.07
CA GLN A 60 -20.87 3.64 -4.01
C GLN A 60 -21.72 3.34 -2.77
N VAL A 61 -21.27 3.77 -1.60
CA VAL A 61 -22.00 3.60 -0.34
C VAL A 61 -23.36 4.30 -0.39
N LYS A 62 -23.42 5.52 -0.96
CA LYS A 62 -24.67 6.24 -1.19
C LYS A 62 -25.62 5.46 -2.09
N GLN A 63 -25.12 4.91 -3.20
CA GLN A 63 -25.93 4.08 -4.10
C GLN A 63 -26.49 2.83 -3.39
N TYR A 64 -25.69 2.18 -2.56
CA TYR A 64 -26.12 1.03 -1.76
C TYR A 64 -27.11 1.39 -0.65
N TYR A 65 -26.98 2.58 -0.08
CA TYR A 65 -27.93 3.12 0.91
C TYR A 65 -29.28 3.43 0.26
N GLU A 66 -29.28 4.09 -0.89
CA GLU A 66 -30.49 4.43 -1.66
C GLU A 66 -31.18 3.17 -2.21
N ASN A 67 -30.41 2.16 -2.61
CA ASN A 67 -30.94 0.91 -3.14
C ASN A 67 -30.33 -0.32 -2.47
N ARG A 68 -31.04 -0.84 -1.46
CA ARG A 68 -30.64 -2.04 -0.71
C ARG A 68 -30.54 -3.30 -1.57
N ILE A 69 -31.25 -3.39 -2.70
CA ILE A 69 -31.18 -4.56 -3.58
C ILE A 69 -29.77 -4.68 -4.17
N ILE A 70 -29.18 -3.55 -4.58
CA ILE A 70 -27.81 -3.51 -5.13
C ILE A 70 -26.79 -3.93 -4.06
N LEU A 71 -26.99 -3.54 -2.79
CA LEU A 71 -26.13 -4.00 -1.69
C LEU A 71 -26.19 -5.52 -1.50
N VAL A 72 -27.40 -6.10 -1.53
CA VAL A 72 -27.57 -7.55 -1.39
C VAL A 72 -26.93 -8.29 -2.56
N GLU A 73 -27.11 -7.80 -3.79
CA GLU A 73 -26.47 -8.35 -4.99
C GLU A 73 -24.93 -8.31 -4.86
N TYR A 74 -24.38 -7.18 -4.44
CA TYR A 74 -22.96 -7.02 -4.19
C TYR A 74 -22.41 -8.02 -3.16
N LEU A 75 -23.09 -8.16 -2.01
CA LEU A 75 -22.70 -9.10 -0.97
C LEU A 75 -22.79 -10.55 -1.47
N LEU A 76 -23.83 -10.90 -2.22
CA LEU A 76 -24.02 -12.23 -2.77
C LEU A 76 -22.93 -12.58 -3.79
N ILE A 77 -22.58 -11.64 -4.68
CA ILE A 77 -21.45 -11.79 -5.62
C ILE A 77 -20.14 -12.00 -4.85
N ASN A 78 -19.90 -11.26 -3.78
CA ASN A 78 -18.68 -11.41 -2.97
C ASN A 78 -18.62 -12.75 -2.25
N ILE A 79 -19.74 -13.24 -1.71
CA ILE A 79 -19.83 -14.58 -1.11
C ILE A 79 -19.51 -15.64 -2.18
N LEU A 80 -20.14 -15.55 -3.35
CA LEU A 80 -19.93 -16.49 -4.44
C LEU A 80 -18.47 -16.51 -4.91
N LYS A 81 -17.85 -15.33 -5.08
CA LYS A 81 -16.43 -15.20 -5.42
C LYS A 81 -15.52 -15.84 -4.36
N THR A 82 -15.83 -15.63 -3.09
CA THR A 82 -15.06 -16.18 -1.97
C THR A 82 -15.11 -17.70 -1.97
N ILE A 83 -16.31 -18.28 -2.17
CA ILE A 83 -16.50 -19.73 -2.27
C ILE A 83 -15.76 -20.28 -3.49
N ALA A 84 -15.88 -19.62 -4.65
CA ALA A 84 -15.24 -20.06 -5.89
C ALA A 84 -13.71 -20.11 -5.76
N ILE A 85 -13.10 -19.09 -5.15
CA ILE A 85 -11.65 -19.06 -4.92
C ILE A 85 -11.23 -20.08 -3.87
N GLY A 86 -11.99 -20.21 -2.78
CA GLY A 86 -11.74 -21.24 -1.78
C GLY A 86 -11.70 -22.64 -2.40
N PHE A 87 -12.68 -22.95 -3.25
CA PHE A 87 -12.74 -24.22 -3.97
C PHE A 87 -11.55 -24.40 -4.94
N LEU A 88 -11.23 -23.37 -5.72
CA LEU A 88 -10.10 -23.39 -6.64
C LEU A 88 -8.76 -23.59 -5.93
N MET A 89 -8.57 -22.98 -4.76
CA MET A 89 -7.36 -23.17 -3.94
C MET A 89 -7.24 -24.60 -3.41
N ILE A 90 -8.34 -25.20 -2.94
CA ILE A 90 -8.34 -26.61 -2.49
C ILE A 90 -7.99 -27.53 -3.66
N LEU A 91 -8.63 -27.35 -4.82
CA LEU A 91 -8.30 -28.12 -6.02
C LEU A 91 -6.83 -27.99 -6.40
N PHE A 92 -6.30 -26.76 -6.40
CA PHE A 92 -4.90 -26.51 -6.74
C PHE A 92 -3.94 -27.20 -5.77
N VAL A 93 -4.22 -27.15 -4.46
CA VAL A 93 -3.42 -27.83 -3.43
C VAL A 93 -3.46 -29.35 -3.61
N THR A 94 -4.63 -29.94 -3.84
CA THR A 94 -4.77 -31.39 -4.07
C THR A 94 -4.06 -31.84 -5.35
N TRP A 95 -4.10 -31.03 -6.41
CA TRP A 95 -3.39 -31.31 -7.65
C TRP A 95 -1.87 -31.27 -7.46
N LEU A 96 -1.37 -30.26 -6.73
CA LEU A 96 0.05 -30.12 -6.41
C LEU A 96 0.56 -31.33 -5.62
N ASP A 97 -0.20 -31.79 -4.62
CA ASP A 97 0.14 -32.98 -3.82
C ASP A 97 0.19 -34.26 -4.67
N SER A 98 -0.77 -34.43 -5.59
CA SER A 98 -0.82 -35.59 -6.50
C SER A 98 0.31 -35.64 -7.54
N THR A 99 0.91 -34.50 -7.88
CA THR A 99 1.90 -34.38 -8.98
C THR A 99 3.33 -34.65 -8.51
N PHE A 100 3.67 -34.31 -7.27
CA PHE A 100 5.05 -34.41 -6.75
C PHE A 100 5.24 -35.62 -5.82
N SER A 101 5.32 -36.83 -6.38
CA SER A 101 5.45 -38.08 -5.60
C SER A 101 6.89 -38.44 -5.16
N VAL A 102 7.92 -37.73 -5.63
CA VAL A 102 9.33 -37.99 -5.28
C VAL A 102 9.68 -37.37 -3.93
N SER A 103 10.34 -38.12 -3.02
CA SER A 103 10.51 -37.77 -1.59
C SER A 103 11.02 -36.35 -1.29
N ILE A 104 11.97 -35.80 -2.06
CA ILE A 104 12.49 -34.44 -1.84
C ILE A 104 11.53 -33.38 -2.42
N ALA A 105 10.95 -33.65 -3.60
CA ALA A 105 9.95 -32.79 -4.22
C ALA A 105 8.66 -32.72 -3.38
N ASN A 106 8.30 -33.82 -2.71
CA ASN A 106 7.13 -33.91 -1.85
C ASN A 106 7.25 -33.02 -0.58
N ILE A 107 8.44 -32.93 0.03
CA ILE A 107 8.68 -32.05 1.19
C ILE A 107 8.54 -30.57 0.79
N LEU A 108 9.08 -30.21 -0.37
CA LEU A 108 8.96 -28.85 -0.94
C LEU A 108 7.51 -28.52 -1.33
N ALA A 109 6.83 -29.43 -2.03
CA ALA A 109 5.43 -29.29 -2.44
C ALA A 109 4.50 -29.12 -1.23
N ASN A 110 4.70 -29.90 -0.16
CA ASN A 110 3.93 -29.79 1.07
C ASN A 110 4.16 -28.49 1.84
N SER A 111 5.36 -27.92 1.75
CA SER A 111 5.65 -26.62 2.36
C SER A 111 5.01 -25.48 1.57
N LEU A 112 5.10 -25.55 0.23
CA LEU A 112 4.47 -24.60 -0.69
C LEU A 112 2.95 -24.60 -0.59
N SER A 113 2.33 -25.78 -0.52
CA SER A 113 0.87 -25.90 -0.41
C SER A 113 0.33 -25.23 0.85
N LYS A 114 1.01 -25.40 2.00
CA LYS A 114 0.66 -24.72 3.25
C LYS A 114 0.76 -23.19 3.15
N ILE A 115 1.85 -22.68 2.55
CA ILE A 115 2.02 -21.24 2.32
C ILE A 115 0.90 -20.70 1.43
N LEU A 116 0.55 -21.43 0.36
CA LEU A 116 -0.53 -21.05 -0.54
C LEU A 116 -1.88 -21.04 0.17
N VAL A 117 -2.18 -22.01 1.02
CA VAL A 117 -3.41 -22.02 1.84
C VAL A 117 -3.47 -20.80 2.76
N ILE A 118 -2.35 -20.44 3.41
CA ILE A 118 -2.28 -19.25 4.27
C ILE A 118 -2.54 -17.99 3.43
N LEU A 119 -1.85 -17.82 2.30
CA LEU A 119 -2.06 -16.67 1.42
C LEU A 119 -3.50 -16.61 0.89
N GLY A 120 -4.07 -17.74 0.47
CA GLY A 120 -5.46 -17.84 0.05
C GLY A 120 -6.43 -17.43 1.16
N SER A 121 -6.20 -17.88 2.39
CA SER A 121 -7.02 -17.51 3.54
C SER A 121 -6.95 -16.01 3.83
N LEU A 122 -5.78 -15.37 3.70
CA LEU A 122 -5.63 -13.92 3.88
C LEU A 122 -6.40 -13.13 2.83
N VAL A 123 -6.39 -13.58 1.57
CA VAL A 123 -7.18 -12.95 0.49
C VAL A 123 -8.67 -13.05 0.79
N ILE A 124 -9.14 -14.23 1.19
CA ILE A 124 -10.54 -14.48 1.57
C ILE A 124 -10.95 -13.56 2.72
N VAL A 125 -10.16 -13.50 3.80
CA VAL A 125 -10.41 -12.63 4.96
C VAL A 125 -10.46 -11.18 4.54
N ASN A 126 -9.48 -10.70 3.78
CA ASN A 126 -9.44 -9.31 3.32
C ASN A 126 -10.69 -8.94 2.49
N TRP A 127 -11.17 -9.84 1.63
CA TRP A 127 -12.38 -9.60 0.86
C TRP A 127 -13.64 -9.57 1.71
N THR A 128 -13.75 -10.48 2.70
CA THR A 128 -14.88 -10.49 3.62
C THR A 128 -14.88 -9.28 4.54
N THR A 129 -13.72 -8.86 5.06
CA THR A 129 -13.62 -7.64 5.88
C THR A 129 -13.99 -6.39 5.09
N ASN A 130 -13.55 -6.28 3.82
CA ASN A 130 -13.92 -5.14 2.97
C ASN A 130 -15.43 -5.11 2.68
N ALA A 131 -16.05 -6.27 2.44
CA ALA A 131 -17.49 -6.35 2.23
C ALA A 131 -18.28 -5.98 3.50
N LEU A 132 -17.81 -6.42 4.67
CA LEU A 132 -18.41 -6.07 5.96
C LEU A 132 -18.24 -4.59 6.31
N ASP A 133 -17.10 -4.00 5.99
CA ASP A 133 -16.85 -2.58 6.17
C ASP A 133 -17.79 -1.72 5.32
N ILE A 134 -17.98 -2.08 4.04
CA ILE A 134 -18.98 -1.43 3.19
C ILE A 134 -20.38 -1.57 3.77
N TYR A 135 -20.76 -2.76 4.25
CA TYR A 135 -22.05 -2.97 4.89
C TYR A 135 -22.21 -2.10 6.15
N ALA A 136 -21.18 -2.00 6.99
CA ALA A 136 -21.19 -1.16 8.18
C ALA A 136 -21.33 0.33 7.84
N LYS A 137 -20.61 0.81 6.81
CA LYS A 137 -20.71 2.18 6.28
C LYS A 137 -22.10 2.49 5.74
N VAL A 138 -22.73 1.55 5.02
CA VAL A 138 -24.12 1.71 4.55
C VAL A 138 -25.10 1.72 5.71
N LYS A 139 -24.91 0.87 6.73
CA LYS A 139 -25.76 0.83 7.92
C LYS A 139 -25.68 2.14 8.72
N ASN A 140 -24.47 2.69 8.88
CA ASN A 140 -24.21 3.93 9.60
C ASN A 140 -23.98 5.12 8.65
N TYR A 141 -24.78 5.19 7.57
CA TYR A 141 -24.58 6.13 6.47
C TYR A 141 -24.49 7.60 6.93
N ASN A 142 -25.32 8.01 7.89
CA ASN A 142 -25.35 9.39 8.37
C ASN A 142 -24.05 9.80 9.07
N ASP A 143 -23.44 8.89 9.83
CA ASP A 143 -22.18 9.15 10.53
C ASP A 143 -21.02 9.15 9.52
N TYR A 144 -21.03 8.20 8.58
CA TYR A 144 -20.05 8.14 7.50
C TYR A 144 -20.12 9.37 6.57
N GLN A 145 -21.32 9.89 6.28
CA GLN A 145 -21.48 11.10 5.48
C GLN A 145 -20.85 12.32 6.15
N LYS A 146 -20.98 12.45 7.48
CA LYS A 146 -20.35 13.54 8.24
C LYS A 146 -18.83 13.42 8.20
N GLU A 147 -18.30 12.22 8.44
CA GLU A 147 -16.87 11.95 8.36
C GLU A 147 -16.30 12.31 6.98
N VAL A 148 -16.98 11.93 5.90
CA VAL A 148 -16.54 12.27 4.53
C VAL A 148 -16.64 13.77 4.26
N SER A 149 -17.66 14.47 4.76
CA SER A 149 -17.75 15.92 4.59
C SER A 149 -16.63 16.67 5.29
N ASP A 150 -16.23 16.20 6.48
CA ASP A 150 -15.15 16.80 7.26
C ASP A 150 -13.80 16.63 6.52
N ILE A 151 -13.53 15.43 5.98
CA ILE A 151 -12.29 15.14 5.22
C ILE A 151 -12.21 15.92 3.91
N VAL A 152 -13.34 16.17 3.24
CA VAL A 152 -13.37 16.90 1.96
C VAL A 152 -13.25 18.42 2.16
N GLN A 153 -13.57 18.93 3.35
CA GLN A 153 -13.44 20.35 3.69
C GLN A 153 -12.02 20.74 4.17
N GLU A 154 -11.15 19.76 4.46
CA GLU A 154 -9.75 19.92 4.91
C GLU A 154 -8.68 19.85 3.79
#